data_AF-A0A2P6TIX7-F1
#
_entry.id   AF-A0A2P6TIX7-F1
#
_cell.length_a   1.000
_cell.length_b   1.000
_cell.length_c   1.000
_cell.angle_alpha   90.00
_cell.angle_beta   90.00
_cell.angle_gamma   90.00
#
_symmetry.space_group_name_H-M   'P 1'
#
loop_
_entity.id
_entity.type
_entity.pdbx_description
1 polymer ?
#
loop_
_entity_poly.entity_id
_entity_poly.type
_entity_poly.pdbx_seq_one_letter_code
_entity_poly.pdbx_strand_id
1 'polypeptide(L)'
;MTLLGALDNFYLTKGEQEQSPSRRDGITAAAERELRHYCADVVAEAAVLLRLPQVVAATAQVLVQRFYCKRSLKKFDPKVVAMAAFWLAAKLEEVIEIDNPNRLTLRDVIRVVDRVTRRREGKSLTVMDPYSQRYDVLKQEAVQTERHMLRAFGFVVHVEHPHRFILNYCQMVLFDTAKHAVSKEHQRAVQQEAWNMANDSLRTSLCVTYRAEAVACGIIFTAARKLKIPLPENPPWWHLFEVEDEQVYDVCATLCELYSRPRPQPGAGAPPPAAAASSQGAPAGGTPQLARLSAEQLHPACCATEATIATAVVAEDALRSLWQLLQHDVAAVRGHLPVASHIGRPMPHLQPGLS
;
A
#
# COMPACT_ATOMS: atom_id res chain seq x y z
N MET A 1 1.21 15.77 -23.42
CA MET A 1 1.84 14.52 -22.94
C MET A 1 3.35 14.63 -23.11
N THR A 2 4.11 14.68 -22.02
CA THR A 2 5.58 14.60 -22.03
C THR A 2 6.03 13.14 -22.19
N LEU A 3 7.20 12.95 -22.81
CA LEU A 3 7.76 11.65 -23.20
C LEU A 3 7.91 10.60 -22.07
N LEU A 4 7.87 11.00 -20.79
CA LEU A 4 7.90 10.06 -19.67
C LEU A 4 6.66 9.15 -19.59
N GLY A 5 5.46 9.65 -19.89
CA GLY A 5 4.23 8.86 -19.78
C GLY A 5 4.15 7.67 -20.75
N ALA A 6 4.96 7.68 -21.81
CA ALA A 6 5.09 6.57 -22.75
C ALA A 6 6.08 5.47 -22.28
N LEU A 7 6.77 5.67 -21.15
CA LEU A 7 7.77 4.74 -20.60
C LEU A 7 7.34 4.09 -19.28
N ASP A 8 6.17 4.47 -18.73
CA ASP A 8 5.65 3.98 -17.45
C ASP A 8 5.10 2.54 -17.54
N ASN A 9 6.01 1.59 -17.75
CA ASN A 9 5.81 0.15 -17.60
C ASN A 9 5.60 -0.27 -16.13
N PHE A 10 4.77 0.45 -15.39
CA PHE A 10 4.44 0.23 -13.98
C PHE A 10 2.95 -0.01 -13.73
N TYR A 11 2.10 0.50 -14.61
CA TYR A 11 0.66 0.26 -14.55
C TYR A 11 0.33 -1.08 -15.21
N LEU A 12 -0.38 -1.94 -14.48
CA LEU A 12 -0.76 -3.28 -14.89
C LEU A 12 -2.27 -3.46 -14.85
N THR A 13 -2.81 -4.06 -15.91
CA THR A 13 -4.20 -4.51 -15.96
C THR A 13 -4.48 -5.58 -14.90
N LYS A 14 -5.74 -5.74 -14.52
CA LYS A 14 -6.18 -6.79 -13.58
C LYS A 14 -5.71 -8.19 -14.03
N GLY A 15 -5.79 -8.49 -15.34
CA GLY A 15 -5.31 -9.76 -15.91
C GLY A 15 -3.79 -9.97 -15.81
N GLU A 16 -2.97 -8.92 -15.94
CA GLU A 16 -1.52 -9.03 -15.75
C GLU A 16 -1.14 -9.22 -14.27
N GLN A 17 -1.83 -8.53 -13.36
CA GLN A 17 -1.69 -8.76 -11.92
C GLN A 17 -2.14 -10.18 -11.53
N GLU A 18 -3.14 -10.72 -12.22
CA GLU A 18 -3.59 -12.10 -12.04
C GLU A 18 -2.57 -13.16 -12.52
N GLN A 19 -1.70 -12.79 -13.46
CA GLN A 19 -0.67 -13.66 -14.03
C GLN A 19 0.75 -13.29 -13.54
N SER A 20 0.86 -12.80 -12.29
CA SER A 20 2.10 -12.32 -11.69
C SER A 20 3.26 -13.34 -11.78
N PRO A 21 4.53 -12.88 -11.78
CA PRO A 21 5.69 -13.77 -11.73
C PRO A 21 5.70 -14.71 -10.51
N SER A 22 5.17 -14.25 -9.37
CA SER A 22 5.03 -15.06 -8.16
C SER A 22 4.05 -16.23 -8.35
N ARG A 23 2.91 -15.97 -9.00
CA ARG A 23 1.89 -16.99 -9.30
C ARG A 23 2.39 -18.02 -10.30
N ARG A 24 3.12 -17.58 -11.33
CA ARG A 24 3.79 -18.48 -12.30
C ARG A 24 4.82 -19.41 -11.63
N ASP A 25 5.46 -18.95 -10.55
CA ASP A 25 6.39 -19.75 -9.74
C ASP A 25 5.71 -20.61 -8.65
N GLY A 26 4.37 -20.59 -8.57
CA GLY A 26 3.53 -21.42 -7.69
C GLY A 26 3.06 -20.77 -6.38
N ILE A 27 3.20 -19.45 -6.21
CA ILE A 27 2.72 -18.74 -5.01
C ILE A 27 1.24 -18.38 -5.16
N THR A 28 0.42 -18.70 -4.16
CA THR A 28 -1.02 -18.38 -4.19
C THR A 28 -1.27 -16.87 -4.10
N ALA A 29 -2.37 -16.39 -4.68
CA ALA A 29 -2.71 -14.96 -4.66
C ALA A 29 -2.80 -14.39 -3.22
N ALA A 30 -3.33 -15.17 -2.28
CA ALA A 30 -3.36 -14.81 -0.86
C ALA A 30 -1.95 -14.69 -0.27
N ALA A 31 -1.07 -15.69 -0.47
CA ALA A 31 0.30 -15.64 0.04
C ALA A 31 1.11 -14.51 -0.60
N GLU A 32 0.94 -14.23 -1.90
CA GLU A 32 1.57 -13.08 -2.56
C GLU A 32 1.12 -11.76 -1.93
N ARG A 33 -0.18 -11.59 -1.67
CA ARG A 33 -0.74 -10.41 -1.01
C ARG A 33 -0.18 -10.23 0.41
N GLU A 34 -0.17 -11.29 1.22
CA GLU A 34 0.38 -11.24 2.58
C GLU A 34 1.87 -10.87 2.61
N LEU A 35 2.68 -11.41 1.70
CA LEU A 35 4.11 -11.11 1.64
C LEU A 35 4.39 -9.67 1.17
N ARG A 36 3.59 -9.13 0.24
CA ARG A 36 3.65 -7.72 -0.16
C ARG A 36 3.23 -6.79 0.97
N HIS A 37 2.15 -7.12 1.69
CA HIS A 37 1.72 -6.40 2.89
C HIS A 37 2.80 -6.40 3.97
N TYR A 38 3.43 -7.56 4.24
CA TYR A 38 4.55 -7.70 5.18
C TYR A 38 5.71 -6.77 4.82
N CYS A 39 6.12 -6.70 3.54
CA CYS A 39 7.15 -5.78 3.10
C CYS A 39 6.76 -4.31 3.36
N ALA A 40 5.53 -3.93 3.02
CA ALA A 40 5.04 -2.57 3.19
C ALA A 40 4.99 -2.15 4.68
N ASP A 41 4.63 -3.08 5.55
CA ASP A 41 4.63 -2.92 7.01
C ASP A 41 6.05 -2.78 7.59
N VAL A 42 6.99 -3.63 7.15
CA VAL A 42 8.41 -3.57 7.56
C VAL A 42 9.03 -2.23 7.16
N VAL A 43 8.74 -1.74 5.96
CA VAL A 43 9.18 -0.43 5.45
C VAL A 43 8.63 0.73 6.28
N ALA A 44 7.32 0.75 6.54
CA ALA A 44 6.69 1.81 7.33
C ALA A 44 7.23 1.85 8.76
N GLU A 45 7.39 0.68 9.39
CA GLU A 45 7.92 0.57 10.73
C GLU A 45 9.41 0.97 10.81
N ALA A 46 10.20 0.64 9.79
CA ALA A 46 11.60 1.06 9.70
C ALA A 46 11.73 2.59 9.58
N ALA A 47 10.87 3.27 8.82
CA ALA A 47 10.87 4.73 8.71
C ALA A 47 10.61 5.41 10.05
N VAL A 48 9.62 4.92 10.82
CA VAL A 48 9.30 5.44 12.16
C VAL A 48 10.48 5.25 13.11
N LEU A 49 11.12 4.06 13.12
CA LEU A 49 12.26 3.77 13.99
C LEU A 49 13.52 4.57 13.62
N LEU A 50 13.73 4.87 12.34
CA LEU A 50 14.81 5.71 11.84
C LEU A 50 14.47 7.21 11.83
N ARG A 51 13.24 7.58 12.23
CA ARG A 51 12.72 8.97 12.24
C ARG A 51 12.80 9.67 10.88
N LEU A 52 12.62 8.93 9.79
CA LEU A 52 12.63 9.50 8.44
C LEU A 52 11.27 10.12 8.06
N PRO A 53 11.23 11.09 7.14
CA PRO A 53 9.98 11.61 6.58
C PRO A 53 9.11 10.51 5.96
N GLN A 54 7.78 10.64 6.11
CA GLN A 54 6.81 9.65 5.61
C GLN A 54 6.91 9.39 4.09
N VAL A 55 7.39 10.36 3.30
CA VAL A 55 7.61 10.18 1.86
C VAL A 55 8.63 9.07 1.56
N VAL A 56 9.64 8.87 2.41
CA VAL A 56 10.62 7.77 2.26
C VAL A 56 9.93 6.41 2.40
N ALA A 57 9.03 6.27 3.38
CA ALA A 57 8.24 5.05 3.55
C ALA A 57 7.32 4.83 2.35
N ALA A 58 6.63 5.87 1.89
CA ALA A 58 5.72 5.79 0.77
C ALA A 58 6.42 5.39 -0.53
N THR A 59 7.54 6.04 -0.87
CA THR A 59 8.35 5.70 -2.05
C THR A 59 8.87 4.27 -1.95
N ALA A 60 9.40 3.85 -0.80
CA ALA A 60 9.83 2.47 -0.60
C ALA A 60 8.70 1.43 -0.76
N GLN A 61 7.48 1.72 -0.25
CA GLN A 61 6.31 0.86 -0.43
C GLN A 61 5.92 0.72 -1.91
N VAL A 62 5.90 1.82 -2.68
CA VAL A 62 5.62 1.75 -4.12
C VAL A 62 6.71 0.99 -4.87
N LEU A 63 7.99 1.17 -4.53
CA LEU A 63 9.10 0.41 -5.12
C LEU A 63 8.97 -1.10 -4.85
N VAL A 64 8.56 -1.51 -3.66
CA VAL A 64 8.25 -2.93 -3.33
C VAL A 64 7.13 -3.47 -4.25
N GLN A 65 6.01 -2.74 -4.38
CA GLN A 65 4.89 -3.18 -5.21
C GLN A 65 5.29 -3.29 -6.69
N ARG A 66 5.97 -2.27 -7.23
CA ARG A 66 6.52 -2.25 -8.60
C ARG A 66 7.51 -3.40 -8.83
N PHE A 67 8.33 -3.75 -7.84
CA PHE A 67 9.31 -4.84 -7.98
C PHE A 67 8.65 -6.21 -8.06
N TYR A 68 7.72 -6.53 -7.15
CA TYR A 68 7.06 -7.84 -7.14
C TYR A 68 6.02 -8.04 -8.26
N CYS A 69 5.66 -6.97 -8.97
CA CYS A 69 4.96 -7.09 -10.25
C CYS A 69 5.86 -7.62 -11.38
N LYS A 70 7.18 -7.37 -11.30
CA LYS A 70 8.16 -7.78 -12.33
C LYS A 70 9.05 -8.95 -11.91
N ARG A 71 9.10 -9.30 -10.63
CA ARG A 71 9.95 -10.36 -10.05
C ARG A 71 9.15 -11.20 -9.06
N SER A 72 9.52 -12.46 -8.93
CA SER A 72 8.82 -13.42 -8.08
C SER A 72 9.29 -13.37 -6.64
N LEU A 73 8.33 -13.41 -5.70
CA LEU A 73 8.55 -13.60 -4.27
C LEU A 73 9.31 -14.89 -3.92
N LYS A 74 9.34 -15.88 -4.83
CA LYS A 74 10.12 -17.13 -4.66
C LYS A 74 11.62 -16.93 -4.91
N LYS A 75 11.99 -15.89 -5.67
CA LYS A 75 13.35 -15.63 -6.15
C LYS A 75 14.05 -14.49 -5.41
N PHE A 76 13.30 -13.66 -4.69
CA PHE A 76 13.81 -12.51 -3.93
C PHE A 76 13.11 -12.43 -2.56
N ASP A 77 13.88 -12.56 -1.48
CA ASP A 77 13.35 -12.51 -0.10
C ASP A 77 12.64 -11.17 0.19
N PRO A 78 11.36 -11.20 0.60
CA PRO A 78 10.63 -10.06 1.17
C PRO A 78 11.46 -9.11 2.06
N LYS A 79 12.30 -9.65 2.94
CA LYS A 79 13.09 -8.87 3.90
C LYS A 79 14.22 -8.10 3.22
N VAL A 80 14.93 -8.76 2.31
CA VAL A 80 16.04 -8.16 1.54
C VAL A 80 15.49 -7.13 0.56
N VAL A 81 14.35 -7.39 -0.08
CA VAL A 81 13.68 -6.42 -0.95
C VAL A 81 13.15 -5.23 -0.16
N ALA A 82 12.53 -5.42 1.01
CA ALA A 82 12.11 -4.31 1.87
C ALA A 82 13.31 -3.43 2.27
N MET A 83 14.45 -4.05 2.64
CA MET A 83 15.69 -3.37 3.00
C MET A 83 16.29 -2.58 1.82
N ALA A 84 16.36 -3.20 0.63
CA ALA A 84 16.89 -2.58 -0.58
C ALA A 84 15.97 -1.46 -1.11
N ALA A 85 14.65 -1.65 -1.05
CA ALA A 85 13.66 -0.64 -1.42
C ALA A 85 13.73 0.58 -0.51
N PHE A 86 13.88 0.36 0.80
CA PHE A 86 14.05 1.42 1.79
C PHE A 86 15.34 2.21 1.58
N TRP A 87 16.47 1.52 1.38
CA TRP A 87 17.76 2.16 1.10
C TRP A 87 17.75 2.94 -0.22
N LEU A 88 17.11 2.41 -1.25
CA LEU A 88 16.93 3.09 -2.52
C LEU A 88 16.05 4.34 -2.35
N ALA A 89 14.89 4.23 -1.72
CA ALA A 89 13.98 5.36 -1.48
C ALA A 89 14.66 6.48 -0.67
N ALA A 90 15.42 6.15 0.37
CA ALA A 90 16.14 7.16 1.17
C ALA A 90 17.14 7.98 0.34
N LYS A 91 17.71 7.41 -0.74
CA LYS A 91 18.54 8.14 -1.71
C LYS A 91 17.72 8.97 -2.69
N LEU A 92 16.56 8.48 -3.12
CA LEU A 92 15.69 9.17 -4.09
C LEU A 92 15.01 10.41 -3.49
N GLU A 93 14.65 10.35 -2.21
CA GLU A 93 14.07 11.46 -1.44
C GLU A 93 15.15 12.38 -0.82
N GLU A 94 16.43 12.20 -1.20
CA GLU A 94 17.59 13.01 -0.79
C GLU A 94 17.82 13.15 0.74
N VAL A 95 17.21 12.27 1.56
CA VAL A 95 17.33 12.30 3.04
C VAL A 95 18.72 11.87 3.53
N ILE A 96 19.60 11.40 2.65
CA ILE A 96 21.02 11.13 2.97
C ILE A 96 21.84 12.41 2.83
N GLU A 97 21.66 13.32 3.80
CA GLU A 97 22.47 14.53 3.92
C GLU A 97 23.97 14.17 4.08
N ILE A 98 24.81 14.62 3.14
CA ILE A 98 26.23 14.24 3.06
C ILE A 98 27.03 14.74 4.29
N ASP A 99 26.73 15.98 4.71
CA ASP A 99 27.43 16.71 5.78
C ASP A 99 26.85 16.45 7.18
N ASN A 100 25.79 15.64 7.29
CA ASN A 100 25.17 15.36 8.58
C ASN A 100 25.96 14.26 9.34
N PRO A 101 26.45 14.53 10.58
CA PRO A 101 27.16 13.52 11.37
C PRO A 101 26.26 12.32 11.76
N ASN A 102 24.94 12.50 11.74
CA ASN A 102 23.93 11.47 11.97
C ASN A 102 23.30 10.95 10.65
N ARG A 103 23.96 11.13 9.50
CA ARG A 103 23.46 10.67 8.20
C ARG A 103 23.04 9.20 8.23
N LEU A 104 21.95 8.88 7.55
CA LEU A 104 21.46 7.51 7.42
C LEU A 104 22.50 6.65 6.68
N THR A 105 23.03 5.61 7.34
CA THR A 105 23.90 4.63 6.68
C THR A 105 23.15 3.34 6.37
N LEU A 106 23.59 2.61 5.33
CA LEU A 106 23.05 1.28 5.01
C LEU A 106 23.13 0.32 6.21
N ARG A 107 24.13 0.47 7.09
CA ARG A 107 24.26 -0.29 8.33
C ARG A 107 23.06 -0.07 9.27
N ASP A 108 22.55 1.15 9.35
CA ASP A 108 21.45 1.50 10.24
C ASP A 108 20.12 0.99 9.67
N VAL A 109 19.95 1.04 8.33
CA VAL A 109 18.85 0.37 7.62
C VAL A 109 18.88 -1.14 7.85
N ILE A 110 20.03 -1.81 7.66
CA ILE A 110 20.20 -3.25 7.91
C ILE A 110 19.80 -3.59 9.37
N ARG A 111 20.31 -2.84 10.35
CA ARG A 111 20.04 -3.05 11.78
C ARG A 111 18.56 -2.90 12.12
N VAL A 112 17.91 -1.84 11.62
CA VAL A 112 16.49 -1.58 11.92
C VAL A 112 15.58 -2.59 11.22
N VAL A 113 15.82 -2.90 9.95
CA VAL A 113 15.03 -3.91 9.23
C VAL A 113 15.22 -5.31 9.81
N ASP A 114 16.44 -5.71 10.18
CA ASP A 114 16.67 -6.99 10.90
C ASP A 114 15.96 -7.01 12.26
N ARG A 115 15.97 -5.90 13.01
CA ARG A 115 15.25 -5.78 14.29
C ARG A 115 13.73 -5.89 14.11
N VAL A 116 13.15 -5.23 13.11
CA VAL A 116 11.71 -5.27 12.81
C VAL A 116 11.29 -6.68 12.38
N THR A 117 12.02 -7.27 11.43
CA THR A 117 11.72 -8.61 10.92
C THR A 117 11.86 -9.68 12.02
N ARG A 118 12.93 -9.64 12.83
CA ARG A 118 13.09 -10.52 14.02
C ARG A 118 11.95 -10.39 15.01
N ARG A 119 11.49 -9.16 15.33
CA ARG A 119 10.36 -8.96 16.27
C ARG A 119 9.09 -9.62 15.72
N ARG A 120 8.80 -9.41 14.44
CA ARG A 120 7.64 -10.03 13.78
C ARG A 120 7.73 -11.55 13.77
N GLU A 121 8.92 -12.12 13.64
CA GLU A 121 9.19 -13.56 13.72
C GLU A 121 9.28 -14.13 15.15
N GLY A 122 9.06 -13.33 16.21
CA GLY A 122 9.20 -13.77 17.60
C GLY A 122 10.64 -14.16 18.02
N LYS A 123 11.65 -13.76 17.23
CA LYS A 123 13.06 -14.09 17.47
C LYS A 123 13.70 -13.10 18.44
N SER A 124 14.74 -13.54 19.13
CA SER A 124 15.52 -12.71 20.05
C SER A 124 16.01 -11.42 19.37
N LEU A 125 15.82 -10.28 20.04
CA LEU A 125 16.11 -8.94 19.53
C LEU A 125 17.57 -8.52 19.77
N THR A 126 18.50 -9.49 19.70
CA THR A 126 19.94 -9.23 19.79
C THR A 126 20.38 -8.22 18.74
N VAL A 127 21.17 -7.22 19.16
CA VAL A 127 21.77 -6.26 18.24
C VAL A 127 22.69 -7.00 17.27
N MET A 128 22.56 -6.74 15.98
CA MET A 128 23.44 -7.32 14.98
C MET A 128 24.86 -6.74 15.11
N ASP A 129 25.83 -7.63 15.28
CA ASP A 129 27.26 -7.31 15.23
C ASP A 129 27.66 -6.90 13.79
N PRO A 130 28.19 -5.67 13.58
CA PRO A 130 28.66 -5.20 12.28
C PRO A 130 29.85 -5.96 11.69
N TYR A 131 30.54 -6.78 12.48
CA TYR A 131 31.68 -7.59 12.03
C TYR A 131 31.30 -9.06 11.82
N SER A 132 30.03 -9.41 12.00
CA SER A 132 29.53 -10.77 11.80
C SER A 132 29.34 -11.11 10.32
N GLN A 133 29.65 -12.35 9.95
CA GLN A 133 29.42 -12.88 8.60
C GLN A 133 27.96 -12.68 8.12
N ARG A 134 26.98 -12.74 9.05
CA ARG A 134 25.56 -12.46 8.76
C ARG A 134 25.34 -11.03 8.26
N TYR A 135 26.00 -10.04 8.86
CA TYR A 135 25.90 -8.65 8.43
C TYR A 135 26.47 -8.48 7.02
N ASP A 136 27.64 -9.07 6.74
CA ASP A 136 28.25 -8.97 5.41
C ASP A 136 27.42 -9.63 4.31
N VAL A 137 26.81 -10.80 4.57
CA VAL A 137 25.87 -11.44 3.63
C VAL A 137 24.67 -10.53 3.37
N LEU A 138 23.97 -10.07 4.41
CA LEU A 138 22.79 -9.19 4.25
C LEU A 138 23.13 -7.88 3.54
N LYS A 139 24.30 -7.30 3.80
CA LYS A 139 24.82 -6.10 3.13
C LYS A 139 25.05 -6.35 1.64
N GLN A 140 25.67 -7.48 1.28
CA GLN A 140 25.89 -7.87 -0.11
C GLN A 140 24.57 -8.13 -0.84
N GLU A 141 23.65 -8.86 -0.21
CA GLU A 141 22.31 -9.15 -0.73
C GLU A 141 21.47 -7.89 -0.93
N ALA A 142 21.50 -6.93 0.00
CA ALA A 142 20.81 -5.64 -0.13
C ALA A 142 21.34 -4.82 -1.31
N VAL A 143 22.67 -4.68 -1.44
CA VAL A 143 23.33 -3.97 -2.56
C VAL A 143 23.14 -4.70 -3.90
N GLN A 144 23.06 -6.04 -3.89
CA GLN A 144 22.71 -6.81 -5.08
C GLN A 144 21.24 -6.64 -5.46
N THR A 145 20.33 -6.64 -4.49
CA THR A 145 18.88 -6.50 -4.72
C THR A 145 18.54 -5.10 -5.21
N GLU A 146 19.15 -4.05 -4.66
CA GLU A 146 19.05 -2.68 -5.18
C GLU A 146 19.41 -2.60 -6.67
N ARG A 147 20.51 -3.22 -7.08
CA ARG A 147 20.92 -3.28 -8.50
C ARG A 147 19.91 -4.06 -9.36
N HIS A 148 19.24 -5.08 -8.82
CA HIS A 148 18.15 -5.78 -9.52
C HIS A 148 16.89 -4.93 -9.63
N MET A 149 16.55 -4.13 -8.61
CA MET A 149 15.43 -3.19 -8.62
C MET A 149 15.62 -2.14 -9.73
N LEU A 150 16.75 -1.43 -9.72
CA LEU A 150 17.09 -0.43 -10.74
C LEU A 150 16.99 -0.99 -12.18
N ARG A 151 17.52 -2.19 -12.42
CA ARG A 151 17.41 -2.89 -13.71
C ARG A 151 15.97 -3.29 -14.06
N ALA A 152 15.18 -3.77 -13.10
CA ALA A 152 13.78 -4.13 -13.32
C ALA A 152 12.88 -2.90 -13.61
N PHE A 153 13.29 -1.73 -13.13
CA PHE A 153 12.61 -0.45 -13.37
C PHE A 153 13.11 0.29 -14.62
N GLY A 154 14.16 -0.21 -15.29
CA GLY A 154 14.79 0.52 -16.39
C GLY A 154 15.35 1.88 -15.96
N PHE A 155 15.77 2.01 -14.69
CA PHE A 155 16.16 3.26 -14.02
C PHE A 155 15.06 4.34 -13.92
N VAL A 156 13.82 4.08 -14.35
CA VAL A 156 12.67 4.95 -14.09
C VAL A 156 12.19 4.72 -12.66
N VAL A 157 12.68 5.55 -11.73
CA VAL A 157 12.45 5.40 -10.28
C VAL A 157 11.61 6.51 -9.66
N HIS A 158 11.13 7.45 -10.48
CA HIS A 158 10.19 8.49 -10.04
C HIS A 158 8.88 7.87 -9.55
N VAL A 159 8.37 8.36 -8.42
CA VAL A 159 7.12 7.93 -7.82
C VAL A 159 6.26 9.16 -7.53
N GLU A 160 5.07 9.20 -8.11
CA GLU A 160 4.04 10.17 -7.74
C GLU A 160 3.10 9.53 -6.71
N HIS A 161 2.88 10.25 -5.60
CA HIS A 161 2.03 9.79 -4.50
C HIS A 161 0.66 10.47 -4.54
N PRO A 162 -0.44 9.75 -4.21
CA PRO A 162 -1.79 10.34 -4.20
C PRO A 162 -1.89 11.54 -3.24
N HIS A 163 -1.08 11.56 -2.18
CA HIS A 163 -0.92 12.67 -1.22
C HIS A 163 -0.71 14.04 -1.88
N ARG A 164 -0.02 14.10 -3.02
CA ARG A 164 0.22 15.34 -3.79
C ARG A 164 -1.07 15.98 -4.30
N PHE A 165 -2.07 15.16 -4.61
CA PHE A 165 -3.32 15.59 -5.24
C PHE A 165 -4.43 15.84 -4.21
N ILE A 166 -4.42 15.12 -3.08
CA ILE A 166 -5.49 15.14 -2.08
C ILE A 166 -5.86 16.55 -1.61
N LEU A 167 -4.88 17.39 -1.27
CA LEU A 167 -5.17 18.74 -0.77
C LEU A 167 -5.83 19.62 -1.84
N ASN A 168 -5.34 19.57 -3.08
CA ASN A 168 -5.86 20.39 -4.19
C ASN A 168 -7.26 19.91 -4.62
N TYR A 169 -7.46 18.60 -4.75
CA TYR A 169 -8.75 18.02 -5.13
C TYR A 169 -9.81 18.24 -4.04
N CYS A 170 -9.47 18.01 -2.76
CA CYS A 170 -10.36 18.34 -1.64
C CYS A 170 -10.69 19.84 -1.58
N GLN A 171 -9.79 20.74 -1.98
CA GLN A 171 -10.12 22.16 -2.09
C GLN A 171 -11.12 22.38 -3.22
N MET A 172 -10.81 21.98 -4.45
CA MET A 172 -11.69 22.20 -5.61
C MET A 172 -13.11 21.67 -5.40
N VAL A 173 -13.25 20.43 -4.94
CA VAL A 173 -14.55 19.75 -4.81
C VAL A 173 -15.37 20.30 -3.62
N LEU A 174 -14.73 20.66 -2.50
CA LEU A 174 -15.43 21.11 -1.29
C LEU A 174 -15.64 22.64 -1.23
N PHE A 175 -14.96 23.42 -2.08
CA PHE A 175 -15.29 24.84 -2.26
C PHE A 175 -16.50 25.06 -3.18
N ASP A 176 -16.69 24.21 -4.21
CA ASP A 176 -17.79 24.37 -5.18
C ASP A 176 -19.17 23.90 -4.67
N THR A 177 -19.23 23.21 -3.53
CA THR A 177 -20.48 22.89 -2.80
C THR A 177 -21.15 24.13 -2.16
N ALA A 178 -21.00 25.32 -2.76
CA ALA A 178 -21.34 26.63 -2.22
C ALA A 178 -22.84 26.87 -1.89
N LYS A 179 -23.74 25.94 -2.23
CA LYS A 179 -25.16 25.97 -1.81
C LYS A 179 -25.38 25.40 -0.39
N HIS A 180 -24.44 24.60 0.12
CA HIS A 180 -24.42 24.16 1.51
C HIS A 180 -22.99 24.37 2.02
N ALA A 181 -22.76 25.41 2.83
CA ALA A 181 -21.44 25.73 3.35
C ALA A 181 -20.87 24.58 4.19
N VAL A 182 -20.11 23.68 3.54
CA VAL A 182 -19.32 22.65 4.20
C VAL A 182 -18.36 23.37 5.12
N SER A 183 -18.59 23.26 6.44
CA SER A 183 -17.75 23.92 7.44
C SER A 183 -16.27 23.60 7.17
N LYS A 184 -15.38 24.58 7.41
CA LYS A 184 -13.92 24.38 7.32
C LYS A 184 -13.44 23.18 8.16
N GLU A 185 -14.20 22.83 9.20
CA GLU A 185 -14.00 21.62 10.00
C GLU A 185 -14.25 20.32 9.21
N HIS A 186 -15.39 20.20 8.51
CA HIS A 186 -15.67 19.07 7.61
C HIS A 186 -14.63 18.95 6.50
N GLN A 187 -14.18 20.07 5.92
CA GLN A 187 -13.11 20.07 4.91
C GLN A 187 -11.79 19.50 5.47
N ARG A 188 -11.40 19.92 6.69
CA ARG A 188 -10.22 19.38 7.39
C ARG A 188 -10.39 17.90 7.75
N ALA A 189 -11.59 17.48 8.16
CA ALA A 189 -11.89 16.08 8.45
C ALA A 189 -11.72 15.19 7.21
N VAL A 190 -12.27 15.59 6.05
CA VAL A 190 -12.07 14.86 4.77
C VAL A 190 -10.60 14.82 4.38
N GLN A 191 -9.88 15.94 4.48
CA GLN A 191 -8.45 16.00 4.14
C GLN A 191 -7.62 15.06 5.03
N GLN A 192 -7.86 15.06 6.35
CA GLN A 192 -7.15 14.20 7.29
C GLN A 192 -7.47 12.72 7.06
N GLU A 193 -8.75 12.39 6.86
CA GLU A 193 -9.19 11.00 6.64
C GLU A 193 -8.68 10.47 5.29
N ALA A 194 -8.73 11.27 4.23
CA ALA A 194 -8.13 10.96 2.94
C ALA A 194 -6.62 10.76 3.05
N TRP A 195 -5.90 11.59 3.82
CA TRP A 195 -4.46 11.42 4.05
C TRP A 195 -4.14 10.12 4.79
N ASN A 196 -4.96 9.74 5.77
CA ASN A 196 -4.83 8.47 6.48
C ASN A 196 -5.04 7.28 5.52
N MET A 197 -6.13 7.31 4.75
CA MET A 197 -6.44 6.30 3.72
C MET A 197 -5.36 6.20 2.64
N ALA A 198 -4.71 7.32 2.27
CA ALA A 198 -3.59 7.33 1.34
C ALA A 198 -2.32 6.66 1.89
N ASN A 199 -2.06 6.77 3.20
CA ASN A 199 -0.98 6.01 3.83
C ASN A 199 -1.30 4.51 3.85
N ASP A 200 -2.57 4.15 4.07
CA ASP A 200 -3.00 2.75 4.07
C ASP A 200 -3.01 2.13 2.67
N SER A 201 -3.40 2.89 1.63
CA SER A 201 -3.46 2.43 0.24
C SER A 201 -2.12 1.94 -0.30
N LEU A 202 -1.01 2.44 0.23
CA LEU A 202 0.36 2.02 -0.14
C LEU A 202 0.69 0.57 0.22
N ARG A 203 -0.10 -0.07 1.11
CA ARG A 203 -0.01 -1.52 1.36
C ARG A 203 -0.56 -2.35 0.19
N THR A 204 -1.40 -1.77 -0.65
CA THR A 204 -2.15 -2.45 -1.73
C THR A 204 -1.44 -2.32 -3.10
N SER A 205 -1.99 -2.96 -4.14
CA SER A 205 -1.51 -2.80 -5.52
C SER A 205 -2.02 -1.54 -6.24
N LEU A 206 -2.80 -0.65 -5.61
CA LEU A 206 -3.37 0.53 -6.29
C LEU A 206 -2.32 1.40 -6.99
N CYS A 207 -1.12 1.56 -6.42
CA CYS A 207 0.01 2.31 -7.00
C CYS A 207 0.65 1.65 -8.25
N VAL A 208 0.21 0.45 -8.63
CA VAL A 208 0.56 -0.26 -9.87
C VAL A 208 -0.68 -0.63 -10.70
N THR A 209 -1.89 -0.32 -10.23
CA THR A 209 -3.12 -0.44 -11.04
C THR A 209 -3.47 0.90 -11.71
N TYR A 210 -3.37 2.00 -10.97
CA TYR A 210 -3.91 3.30 -11.37
C TYR A 210 -2.92 4.44 -11.11
N ARG A 211 -3.03 5.51 -11.91
CA ARG A 211 -2.28 6.77 -11.69
C ARG A 211 -2.65 7.40 -10.34
N ALA A 212 -1.73 8.18 -9.77
CA ALA A 212 -1.89 8.76 -8.44
C ALA A 212 -3.11 9.70 -8.32
N GLU A 213 -3.48 10.37 -9.41
CA GLU A 213 -4.68 11.20 -9.57
C GLU A 213 -5.98 10.40 -9.36
N ALA A 214 -6.09 9.24 -10.02
CA ALA A 214 -7.23 8.33 -9.91
C ALA A 214 -7.32 7.70 -8.51
N VAL A 215 -6.18 7.28 -7.96
CA VAL A 215 -6.10 6.77 -6.58
C VAL A 215 -6.52 7.85 -5.57
N ALA A 216 -6.08 9.10 -5.75
CA ALA A 216 -6.52 10.22 -4.91
C ALA A 216 -8.03 10.47 -5.01
N CYS A 217 -8.62 10.39 -6.21
CA CYS A 217 -10.07 10.55 -6.38
C CYS A 217 -10.87 9.49 -5.63
N GLY A 218 -10.50 8.21 -5.78
CA GLY A 218 -11.14 7.10 -5.06
C GLY A 218 -10.97 7.19 -3.54
N ILE A 219 -9.81 7.65 -3.06
CA ILE A 219 -9.57 7.92 -1.64
C ILE A 219 -10.48 9.03 -1.10
N ILE A 220 -10.56 10.18 -1.78
CA ILE A 220 -11.41 11.31 -1.36
C ILE A 220 -12.88 10.91 -1.34
N PHE A 221 -13.35 10.22 -2.38
CA PHE A 221 -14.71 9.68 -2.45
C PHE A 221 -15.00 8.76 -1.25
N THR A 222 -14.10 7.83 -0.95
CA THR A 222 -14.23 6.90 0.19
C THR A 222 -14.23 7.64 1.53
N ALA A 223 -13.36 8.63 1.71
CA ALA A 223 -13.29 9.46 2.92
C ALA A 223 -14.56 10.30 3.12
N ALA A 224 -15.07 10.95 2.08
CA ALA A 224 -16.29 11.75 2.14
C ALA A 224 -17.53 10.88 2.43
N ARG A 225 -17.65 9.70 1.79
CA ARG A 225 -18.70 8.71 2.09
C ARG A 225 -18.64 8.23 3.54
N LYS A 226 -17.44 7.93 4.07
CA LYS A 226 -17.24 7.55 5.48
C LYS A 226 -17.69 8.65 6.45
N LEU A 227 -17.44 9.92 6.11
CA LEU A 227 -17.83 11.09 6.89
C LEU A 227 -19.27 11.58 6.60
N LYS A 228 -20.00 10.90 5.71
CA LYS A 228 -21.37 11.26 5.24
C LYS A 228 -21.47 12.67 4.66
N ILE A 229 -20.40 13.16 4.04
CA ILE A 229 -20.35 14.46 3.37
C ILE A 229 -20.77 14.26 1.90
N PRO A 230 -21.81 14.96 1.41
CA PRO A 230 -22.22 14.86 0.02
C PRO A 230 -21.21 15.55 -0.90
N LEU A 231 -20.87 14.92 -2.02
CA LEU A 231 -20.04 15.48 -3.09
C LEU A 231 -20.88 15.62 -4.38
N PRO A 232 -20.46 16.42 -5.38
CA PRO A 232 -21.16 16.52 -6.65
C PRO A 232 -21.10 15.21 -7.45
N GLU A 233 -22.25 14.57 -7.68
CA GLU A 233 -22.37 13.29 -8.38
C GLU A 233 -23.07 13.39 -9.75
N ASN A 234 -23.62 14.56 -10.10
CA ASN A 234 -24.30 14.79 -11.37
C ASN A 234 -23.88 16.15 -11.99
N PRO A 235 -22.89 16.17 -12.91
CA PRO A 235 -22.00 15.06 -13.28
C PRO A 235 -21.04 14.67 -12.12
N PRO A 236 -20.46 13.46 -12.14
CA PRO A 236 -19.48 13.06 -11.13
C PRO A 236 -18.24 13.97 -11.12
N TRP A 237 -17.88 14.47 -9.93
CA TRP A 237 -16.80 15.45 -9.79
C TRP A 237 -15.43 14.94 -10.26
N TRP A 238 -15.18 13.63 -10.21
CA TRP A 238 -13.90 13.03 -10.61
C TRP A 238 -13.66 13.05 -12.13
N HIS A 239 -14.71 13.23 -12.95
CA HIS A 239 -14.55 13.44 -14.39
C HIS A 239 -13.77 14.72 -14.73
N LEU A 240 -13.73 15.71 -13.83
CA LEU A 240 -12.89 16.90 -13.96
C LEU A 240 -11.38 16.57 -13.99
N PHE A 241 -10.99 15.39 -13.48
CA PHE A 241 -9.61 14.94 -13.38
C PHE A 241 -9.27 13.80 -14.36
N GLU A 242 -10.11 13.56 -15.37
CA GLU A 242 -9.94 12.47 -16.36
C GLU A 242 -9.85 11.08 -15.71
N VAL A 243 -10.64 10.86 -14.66
CA VAL A 243 -10.74 9.59 -13.92
C VAL A 243 -12.07 8.92 -14.27
N GLU A 244 -12.03 7.64 -14.62
CA GLU A 244 -13.22 6.85 -14.96
C GLU A 244 -13.92 6.29 -13.70
N ASP A 245 -15.24 6.15 -13.76
CA ASP A 245 -16.06 5.59 -12.66
C ASP A 245 -15.52 4.27 -12.11
N GLU A 246 -15.10 3.33 -12.99
CA GLU A 246 -14.55 2.03 -12.55
C GLU A 246 -13.32 2.21 -11.65
N GLN A 247 -12.46 3.21 -11.93
CA GLN A 247 -11.24 3.44 -11.16
C GLN A 247 -11.56 3.90 -9.73
N VAL A 248 -12.54 4.79 -9.58
CA VAL A 248 -13.02 5.28 -8.27
C VAL A 248 -13.61 4.14 -7.45
N TYR A 249 -14.47 3.32 -8.06
CA TYR A 249 -15.10 2.18 -7.38
C TYR A 249 -14.11 1.05 -7.04
N ASP A 250 -13.12 0.77 -7.89
CA ASP A 250 -12.10 -0.26 -7.64
C ASP A 250 -11.12 0.14 -6.52
N VAL A 251 -10.74 1.43 -6.47
CA VAL A 251 -10.00 2.01 -5.34
C VAL A 251 -10.79 1.87 -4.03
N CYS A 252 -12.09 2.22 -4.07
CA CYS A 252 -12.97 2.10 -2.91
C CYS A 252 -13.09 0.64 -2.43
N ALA A 253 -13.36 -0.30 -3.35
CA ALA A 253 -13.45 -1.72 -3.05
C ALA A 253 -12.13 -2.28 -2.46
N THR A 254 -10.98 -1.86 -3.00
CA THR A 254 -9.65 -2.26 -2.51
C THR A 254 -9.36 -1.73 -1.11
N LEU A 255 -9.77 -0.50 -0.79
CA LEU A 255 -9.67 0.06 0.56
C LEU A 255 -10.62 -0.66 1.54
N CYS A 256 -11.84 -0.97 1.14
CA CYS A 256 -12.77 -1.78 1.94
C CYS A 256 -12.22 -3.19 2.20
N GLU A 257 -11.61 -3.86 1.21
CA GLU A 257 -10.94 -5.15 1.40
C GLU A 257 -9.77 -5.03 2.39
N LEU A 258 -8.97 -3.95 2.29
CA LEU A 258 -7.88 -3.70 3.24
C LEU A 258 -8.39 -3.52 4.67
N TYR A 259 -9.45 -2.73 4.88
CA TYR A 259 -10.01 -2.46 6.21
C TYR A 259 -10.86 -3.60 6.80
N SER A 260 -11.35 -4.53 5.98
CA SER A 260 -12.06 -5.74 6.42
C SER A 260 -11.14 -6.78 7.07
N ARG A 261 -9.82 -6.56 7.06
CA ARG A 261 -8.83 -7.48 7.62
C ARG A 261 -8.64 -7.25 9.12
N PRO A 262 -8.41 -8.31 9.93
CA PRO A 262 -8.08 -8.15 11.34
C PRO A 262 -6.84 -7.27 11.53
N ARG A 263 -6.91 -6.27 12.41
CA ARG A 263 -5.73 -5.48 12.77
C ARG A 263 -4.70 -6.37 13.49
N PRO A 264 -3.39 -6.23 13.22
CA PRO A 264 -2.37 -6.91 14.01
C PRO A 264 -2.48 -6.51 15.49
N GLN A 265 -2.65 -7.48 16.38
CA GLN A 265 -2.71 -7.22 17.82
C GLN A 265 -1.30 -6.81 18.33
N PRO A 266 -1.18 -5.73 19.13
CA PRO A 266 0.12 -5.36 19.70
C PRO A 266 0.58 -6.42 20.71
N GLY A 267 1.52 -7.28 20.29
CA GLY A 267 2.11 -8.33 21.15
C GLY A 267 1.94 -9.75 20.60
N ALA A 268 1.05 -9.98 19.64
CA ALA A 268 1.04 -11.23 18.89
C ALA A 268 2.21 -11.20 17.89
N GLY A 269 3.17 -12.14 18.02
CA GLY A 269 4.15 -12.39 16.96
C GLY A 269 3.40 -12.65 15.65
N ALA A 270 3.89 -12.08 14.55
CA ALA A 270 3.22 -12.28 13.26
C ALA A 270 3.25 -13.77 12.92
N PRO A 271 2.16 -14.33 12.35
CA PRO A 271 2.23 -15.70 11.83
C PRO A 271 3.40 -15.76 10.84
N PRO A 272 4.31 -16.74 10.95
CA PRO A 272 5.43 -16.83 10.04
C PRO A 272 4.89 -16.96 8.61
N PRO A 273 5.55 -16.35 7.60
CA PRO A 273 5.16 -16.53 6.21
C PRO A 273 5.12 -18.04 5.93
N ALA A 274 3.97 -18.53 5.48
CA ALA A 274 3.68 -19.96 5.39
C ALA A 274 4.83 -20.69 4.67
N ALA A 275 5.46 -21.61 5.38
CA ALA A 275 6.71 -22.23 4.92
C ALA A 275 6.51 -22.88 3.56
N ALA A 276 7.28 -22.45 2.57
CA ALA A 276 7.44 -23.20 1.33
C ALA A 276 7.93 -24.60 1.71
N ALA A 277 7.20 -25.64 1.30
CA ALA A 277 7.40 -26.99 1.78
C ALA A 277 8.80 -27.52 1.44
N SER A 278 9.66 -27.58 2.45
CA SER A 278 10.91 -28.35 2.44
C SER A 278 10.70 -29.65 3.22
N SER A 279 10.59 -30.76 2.51
CA SER A 279 10.54 -32.10 3.09
C SER A 279 11.90 -32.51 3.65
N GLN A 280 11.92 -33.10 4.86
CA GLN A 280 12.65 -34.34 5.28
C GLN A 280 13.16 -34.28 6.74
N GLY A 281 13.03 -35.41 7.46
CA GLY A 281 13.98 -35.82 8.51
C GLY A 281 13.70 -35.45 9.97
N ALA A 282 13.09 -36.37 10.72
CA ALA A 282 13.32 -36.56 12.17
C ALA A 282 14.28 -37.77 12.35
N PRO A 283 14.80 -38.12 13.56
CA PRO A 283 14.60 -37.57 14.91
C PRO A 283 15.96 -37.11 15.54
N ALA A 284 16.26 -37.03 16.86
CA ALA A 284 15.58 -37.35 18.12
C ALA A 284 16.16 -36.55 19.33
N GLY A 285 15.39 -36.46 20.43
CA GLY A 285 15.91 -36.52 21.81
C GLY A 285 16.39 -35.23 22.49
N GLY A 286 15.85 -34.93 23.68
CA GLY A 286 16.43 -33.96 24.64
C GLY A 286 15.43 -33.00 25.29
N THR A 287 15.03 -33.28 26.54
CA THR A 287 14.28 -32.35 27.42
C THR A 287 15.11 -31.16 27.87
N PRO A 288 14.47 -30.05 28.31
CA PRO A 288 14.65 -29.71 29.72
C PRO A 288 13.44 -29.11 30.47
N GLN A 289 13.44 -29.40 31.78
CA GLN A 289 12.85 -28.76 32.96
C GLN A 289 12.13 -27.39 32.84
N LEU A 290 11.06 -27.24 33.62
CA LEU A 290 10.48 -25.95 34.03
C LEU A 290 11.45 -25.12 34.90
N ALA A 291 11.34 -23.79 34.79
CA ALA A 291 11.50 -22.88 35.92
C ALA A 291 10.36 -21.85 35.93
N ARG A 292 9.67 -21.73 37.07
CA ARG A 292 8.67 -20.69 37.38
C ARG A 292 9.35 -19.56 38.19
N LEU A 293 8.58 -18.50 38.46
CA LEU A 293 8.85 -17.37 39.37
C LEU A 293 9.71 -16.25 38.72
N SER A 294 9.40 -14.96 38.84
CA SER A 294 8.31 -14.28 39.57
C SER A 294 7.73 -13.12 38.72
N ALA A 295 6.46 -12.79 38.94
CA ALA A 295 5.90 -11.51 38.53
C ALA A 295 5.97 -10.54 39.72
N GLU A 296 6.57 -9.36 39.55
CA GLU A 296 6.15 -8.16 40.28
C GLU A 296 6.69 -6.86 39.65
N GLN A 297 6.04 -5.74 39.99
CA GLN A 297 6.50 -4.34 39.91
C GLN A 297 6.19 -3.46 38.65
N LEU A 298 5.02 -2.79 38.78
CA LEU A 298 4.77 -1.33 38.62
C LEU A 298 4.29 -0.69 37.29
N HIS A 299 2.96 -0.47 37.26
CA HIS A 299 2.29 0.86 37.16
C HIS A 299 2.10 1.56 35.77
N PRO A 300 1.17 2.54 35.63
CA PRO A 300 0.11 2.43 34.62
C PRO A 300 0.15 3.46 33.49
N ALA A 301 -0.38 3.07 32.31
CA ALA A 301 -0.65 3.97 31.19
C ALA A 301 -1.92 3.59 30.37
N CYS A 302 -2.84 2.80 30.94
CA CYS A 302 -3.87 2.08 30.17
C CYS A 302 -5.14 2.88 29.79
N CYS A 303 -5.29 4.14 30.22
CA CYS A 303 -6.55 4.89 30.00
C CYS A 303 -6.71 5.49 28.58
N ALA A 304 -5.66 5.50 27.74
CA ALA A 304 -5.74 6.06 26.37
C ALA A 304 -6.18 5.04 25.31
N THR A 305 -6.11 3.75 25.61
CA THR A 305 -6.36 2.67 24.64
C THR A 305 -7.85 2.39 24.43
N GLU A 306 -8.68 2.46 25.46
CA GLU A 306 -10.10 2.05 25.38
C GLU A 306 -10.94 2.98 24.50
N ALA A 307 -10.73 4.30 24.55
CA ALA A 307 -11.39 5.26 23.66
C ALA A 307 -11.02 5.05 22.17
N THR A 308 -9.78 4.64 21.90
CA THR A 308 -9.31 4.31 20.56
C THR A 308 -9.93 2.99 20.06
N ILE A 309 -10.17 2.04 20.95
CA ILE A 309 -10.81 0.75 20.64
C ILE A 309 -12.32 0.94 20.37
N ALA A 310 -13.04 1.71 21.20
CA ALA A 310 -14.46 1.97 20.99
C ALA A 310 -14.75 2.66 19.63
N THR A 311 -13.93 3.66 19.28
CA THR A 311 -14.02 4.35 17.98
C THR A 311 -13.67 3.42 16.80
N ALA A 312 -12.86 2.37 17.01
CA ALA A 312 -12.47 1.42 15.98
C ALA A 312 -13.57 0.38 15.66
N VAL A 313 -14.35 -0.07 16.66
CA VAL A 313 -15.46 -1.02 16.46
C VAL A 313 -16.58 -0.37 15.64
N VAL A 314 -16.96 0.87 15.98
CA VAL A 314 -17.98 1.63 15.24
C VAL A 314 -17.58 1.88 13.77
N ALA A 315 -16.28 1.97 13.48
CA ALA A 315 -15.78 2.13 12.11
C ALA A 315 -15.92 0.85 11.26
N GLU A 316 -15.95 -0.34 11.85
CA GLU A 316 -16.06 -1.60 11.12
C GLU A 316 -17.50 -1.84 10.62
N ASP A 317 -18.49 -1.64 11.49
CA ASP A 317 -19.91 -1.71 11.10
C ASP A 317 -20.28 -0.61 10.10
N ALA A 318 -19.72 0.60 10.24
CA ALA A 318 -19.92 1.68 9.28
C ALA A 318 -19.34 1.34 7.90
N LEU A 319 -18.15 0.74 7.81
CA LEU A 319 -17.55 0.34 6.52
C LEU A 319 -18.25 -0.88 5.90
N ARG A 320 -18.71 -1.85 6.69
CA ARG A 320 -19.54 -2.98 6.21
C ARG A 320 -20.91 -2.50 5.69
N SER A 321 -21.55 -1.57 6.41
CA SER A 321 -22.81 -0.94 5.96
C SER A 321 -22.59 -0.08 4.72
N LEU A 322 -21.48 0.66 4.63
CA LEU A 322 -21.09 1.38 3.41
C LEU A 322 -20.82 0.43 2.25
N TRP A 323 -20.24 -0.75 2.46
CA TRP A 323 -20.07 -1.74 1.40
C TRP A 323 -21.41 -2.27 0.89
N GLN A 324 -22.39 -2.52 1.78
CA GLN A 324 -23.75 -2.92 1.38
C GLN A 324 -24.50 -1.79 0.64
N LEU A 325 -24.37 -0.53 1.10
CA LEU A 325 -24.93 0.63 0.42
C LEU A 325 -24.26 0.90 -0.93
N LEU A 326 -22.93 0.85 -1.00
CA LEU A 326 -22.16 1.00 -2.24
C LEU A 326 -22.43 -0.15 -3.22
N GLN A 327 -22.69 -1.38 -2.75
CA GLN A 327 -23.18 -2.45 -3.63
C GLN A 327 -24.56 -2.13 -4.20
N HIS A 328 -25.45 -1.52 -3.41
CA HIS A 328 -26.75 -1.06 -3.88
C HIS A 328 -26.63 0.08 -4.89
N ASP A 329 -25.77 1.07 -4.64
CA ASP A 329 -25.51 2.19 -5.55
C ASP A 329 -24.81 1.74 -6.83
N VAL A 330 -23.77 0.88 -6.75
CA VAL A 330 -23.07 0.31 -7.91
C VAL A 330 -24.00 -0.59 -8.73
N ALA A 331 -24.91 -1.34 -8.09
CA ALA A 331 -25.93 -2.11 -8.79
C ALA A 331 -27.00 -1.22 -9.46
N ALA A 332 -27.42 -0.14 -8.79
CA ALA A 332 -28.38 0.82 -9.34
C ALA A 332 -27.78 1.57 -10.55
N VAL A 333 -26.54 2.06 -10.45
CA VAL A 333 -25.83 2.72 -11.56
C VAL A 333 -25.58 1.74 -12.72
N ARG A 334 -25.17 0.49 -12.45
CA ARG A 334 -25.07 -0.55 -13.49
C ARG A 334 -26.41 -0.90 -14.13
N GLY A 335 -27.52 -0.79 -13.41
CA GLY A 335 -28.87 -0.97 -13.93
C GLY A 335 -29.39 0.17 -14.82
N HIS A 336 -28.75 1.35 -14.76
CA HIS A 336 -29.11 2.53 -15.56
C HIS A 336 -28.24 2.74 -16.80
N LEU A 337 -27.16 1.98 -16.97
CA LEU A 337 -26.44 1.91 -18.25
C LEU A 337 -27.28 1.13 -19.28
N PRO A 338 -27.67 1.74 -20.41
CA PRO A 338 -28.37 1.00 -21.46
C PRO A 338 -27.43 -0.07 -22.03
N VAL A 339 -27.86 -1.33 -21.95
CA VAL A 339 -27.17 -2.44 -22.60
C VAL A 339 -27.16 -2.17 -24.10
N ALA A 340 -25.99 -1.83 -24.65
CA ALA A 340 -25.78 -1.54 -26.07
C ALA A 340 -25.78 -2.84 -26.90
N SER A 341 -26.91 -3.55 -26.91
CA SER A 341 -27.11 -4.80 -27.65
C SER A 341 -27.69 -4.56 -29.05
N HIS A 342 -26.93 -3.88 -29.92
CA HIS A 342 -27.14 -3.91 -31.38
C HIS A 342 -25.77 -3.94 -32.06
N ILE A 343 -25.31 -5.11 -32.53
CA ILE A 343 -25.66 -5.69 -33.85
C ILE A 343 -25.31 -4.72 -34.97
N GLY A 344 -24.30 -5.08 -35.76
CA GLY A 344 -23.79 -4.25 -36.83
C GLY A 344 -24.82 -3.97 -37.93
N ARG A 345 -24.74 -2.76 -38.48
CA ARG A 345 -25.24 -2.41 -39.82
C ARG A 345 -24.10 -1.79 -40.63
N PRO A 346 -24.01 -2.07 -41.94
CA PRO A 346 -22.94 -1.55 -42.77
C PRO A 346 -23.10 -0.03 -43.00
N MET A 347 -21.97 0.64 -43.24
CA MET A 347 -21.91 2.03 -43.69
C MET A 347 -22.80 2.25 -44.94
N PRO A 348 -23.63 3.31 -44.98
CA PRO A 348 -24.28 3.72 -46.22
C PRO A 348 -23.25 4.28 -47.21
N HIS A 349 -23.35 3.86 -48.46
CA HIS A 349 -22.44 4.30 -49.52
C HIS A 349 -22.56 5.81 -49.80
N LEU A 350 -21.42 6.50 -49.95
CA LEU A 350 -21.41 7.76 -50.70
C LEU A 350 -21.75 7.46 -52.17
N GLN A 351 -22.77 8.14 -52.70
CA GLN A 351 -22.90 8.34 -54.15
C GLN A 351 -22.38 9.73 -54.53
N PRO A 352 -21.72 9.87 -55.70
CA PRO A 352 -21.18 11.14 -56.16
C PRO A 352 -22.18 11.91 -57.05
N GLY A 353 -22.11 13.25 -57.00
CA GLY A 353 -22.34 14.07 -58.19
C GLY A 353 -23.43 15.15 -58.14
N LEU A 354 -22.97 16.39 -58.40
CA LEU A 354 -23.61 17.40 -59.25
C LEU A 354 -24.92 18.07 -58.81
N SER A 355 -24.78 19.29 -58.27
CA SER A 355 -25.09 20.52 -59.04
C SER A 355 -24.20 21.66 -58.56
#